data_AF-A0A952NBM2-F1
#
_entry.id   AF-A0A952NBM2-F1
#
_cell.length_a   1.000
_cell.length_b   1.000
_cell.length_c   1.000
_cell.angle_alpha   90.00
_cell.angle_beta   90.00
_cell.angle_gamma   90.00
#
_symmetry.space_group_name_H-M   'P 1'
#
loop_
_entity.id
_entity.type
_entity.pdbx_description
1 polymer ?
#
loop_
_entity_poly.entity_id
_entity_poly.type
_entity_poly.pdbx_seq_one_letter_code
_entity_poly.pdbx_strand_id
1 'polypeptide(L)'
;MDSAPIVGAAPAAESCPSCVAYKPAPESPTGRIAQASQALETLVKNMPEGENKKGLQSYLRIVRPTSYLSDREVAGSNRGLQAFLDEKMARPQNACLMSAAVNFYEEVEKVSRSRAARPNLDQTAGEGENRYLKAGWLWELALKHAHQDANAAMTLIGMCGHDDRMQSIYPYRDKSAKTRDELMEKRQRLKSEQRDLLNDVSVPSDPERQRRDDRAKELRESIAELDQHLQNGQPRDLMCPDDFRDFFLAGSLGVDADIPVALKEKIKTVQGEASRVPPSKSYHVYGAALMVCQMVEDGVAPDKAEQIEVLASRLYRGIRVCQVSSDLLQKKESLRKAYLADQKGFLPSLDEGDFEKTFRESVRRYVMLELDCQRLKNPSAWDRKFCETYKSESFQYRDPEYAKRKAAHLLMRMDTATLYNQWYAGGGEVAGIKVPCSDIRLTGPSDLMKPDASWLDRAKKPVRWSDERYVNAAKHLATWDIDFEWTKAQHRAGAEFAKKRCRKRAGPESDDRRLCRAPDEGAGLPSAAPKAPPSEGIR
;
A
#
# COMPACT_ATOMS: atom_id res chain seq x y z
N MET A 1 29.60 -42.11 -58.94
CA MET A 1 28.58 -42.37 -57.87
C MET A 1 28.96 -41.44 -56.75
N ASP A 2 28.41 -40.24 -56.85
CA ASP A 2 29.02 -38.99 -56.40
C ASP A 2 28.18 -38.33 -55.31
N SER A 3 28.90 -37.90 -54.28
CA SER A 3 28.90 -36.56 -53.68
C SER A 3 27.58 -35.95 -53.22
N ALA A 4 27.50 -35.81 -51.88
CA ALA A 4 26.47 -35.13 -51.11
C ALA A 4 26.44 -33.59 -51.30
N PRO A 5 25.31 -32.91 -51.02
CA PRO A 5 25.23 -31.46 -51.05
C PRO A 5 25.56 -30.79 -49.71
N ILE A 6 26.17 -29.62 -49.86
CA ILE A 6 26.74 -28.72 -48.85
C ILE A 6 25.63 -27.92 -48.15
N VAL A 7 25.71 -27.83 -46.82
CA VAL A 7 24.84 -27.02 -45.94
C VAL A 7 25.30 -25.56 -46.01
N GLY A 8 24.37 -24.66 -46.38
CA GLY A 8 24.59 -23.22 -46.42
C GLY A 8 24.69 -22.59 -45.02
N ALA A 9 25.71 -21.76 -44.83
CA ALA A 9 25.93 -20.97 -43.63
C ALA A 9 24.90 -19.83 -43.49
N ALA A 10 24.40 -19.62 -42.27
CA ALA A 10 23.57 -18.48 -41.91
C ALA A 10 24.42 -17.18 -41.87
N PRO A 11 23.86 -16.02 -42.26
CA PRO A 11 24.60 -14.77 -42.26
C PRO A 11 24.87 -14.29 -40.83
N ALA A 12 26.08 -13.74 -40.64
CA ALA A 12 26.52 -13.13 -39.40
C ALA A 12 25.62 -11.92 -39.06
N ALA A 13 25.13 -11.89 -37.82
CA ALA A 13 24.40 -10.74 -37.30
C ALA A 13 25.36 -9.55 -37.17
N GLU A 14 25.07 -8.49 -37.92
CA GLU A 14 25.76 -7.20 -37.84
C GLU A 14 25.62 -6.61 -36.43
N SER A 15 26.75 -6.16 -35.91
CA SER A 15 26.94 -5.53 -34.61
C SER A 15 26.10 -4.26 -34.45
N CYS A 16 25.29 -4.18 -33.39
CA CYS A 16 24.62 -2.96 -32.96
C CYS A 16 25.65 -1.96 -32.39
N PRO A 17 25.97 -0.82 -33.04
CA PRO A 17 27.09 0.04 -32.66
C PRO A 17 26.84 0.93 -31.44
N SER A 18 25.71 0.82 -30.74
CA SER A 18 25.36 1.70 -29.62
C SER A 18 25.04 0.99 -28.31
N CYS A 19 25.34 -0.29 -28.17
CA CYS A 19 25.23 -0.99 -26.88
C CYS A 19 26.43 -0.64 -25.99
N VAL A 20 26.46 0.59 -25.47
CA VAL A 20 27.41 0.97 -24.43
C VAL A 20 27.14 0.06 -23.23
N ALA A 21 28.11 -0.80 -22.92
CA ALA A 21 28.05 -1.68 -21.76
C ALA A 21 27.98 -0.84 -20.49
N TYR A 22 26.77 -0.71 -19.94
CA TYR A 22 26.54 -0.11 -18.64
C TYR A 22 27.22 -0.97 -17.57
N LYS A 23 28.30 -0.46 -16.97
CA LYS A 23 28.88 -1.04 -15.75
C LYS A 23 28.06 -0.50 -14.56
N PRO A 24 27.27 -1.32 -13.84
CA PRO A 24 26.57 -0.85 -12.66
C PRO A 24 27.58 -0.50 -11.57
N ALA A 25 27.42 0.70 -10.99
CA ALA A 25 28.11 1.11 -9.77
C ALA A 25 27.65 0.24 -8.58
N PRO A 26 28.48 0.07 -7.54
CA PRO A 26 28.12 -0.70 -6.35
C PRO A 26 26.81 -0.18 -5.74
N GLU A 27 25.82 -1.07 -5.64
CA GLU A 27 24.45 -0.76 -5.26
C GLU A 27 24.37 -0.33 -3.79
N SER A 28 24.17 0.96 -3.55
CA SER A 28 23.53 1.42 -2.32
C SER A 28 22.06 0.97 -2.32
N PRO A 29 21.51 0.41 -1.21
CA PRO A 29 20.09 0.04 -1.11
C PRO A 29 19.13 1.19 -1.42
N THR A 30 19.52 2.44 -1.15
CA THR A 30 18.73 3.65 -1.45
C THR A 30 18.73 4.02 -2.94
N GLY A 31 19.47 3.31 -3.80
CA GLY A 31 19.59 3.63 -5.23
C GLY A 31 18.62 2.89 -6.16
N ARG A 32 18.05 1.75 -5.77
CA ARG A 32 17.31 0.89 -6.71
C ARG A 32 15.95 1.46 -7.13
N ILE A 33 15.19 2.03 -6.20
CA ILE A 33 13.89 2.67 -6.52
C ILE A 33 14.11 3.95 -7.33
N ALA A 34 15.13 4.73 -6.99
CA ALA A 34 15.54 5.93 -7.71
C ALA A 34 15.86 5.63 -9.18
N GLN A 35 16.71 4.63 -9.41
CA GLN A 35 17.14 4.20 -10.74
C GLN A 35 15.96 3.63 -11.55
N ALA A 36 15.11 2.81 -10.93
CA ALA A 36 13.91 2.29 -11.59
C ALA A 36 12.92 3.40 -11.98
N SER A 37 12.76 4.41 -11.12
CA SER A 37 11.90 5.57 -11.39
C SER A 37 12.43 6.40 -12.55
N GLN A 38 13.73 6.71 -12.56
CA GLN A 38 14.37 7.44 -13.65
C GLN A 38 14.33 6.67 -14.98
N ALA A 39 14.56 5.35 -14.93
CA ALA A 39 14.44 4.50 -16.10
C ALA A 39 13.01 4.50 -16.65
N LEU A 40 12.01 4.39 -15.78
CA LEU A 40 10.60 4.41 -16.16
C LEU A 40 10.17 5.76 -16.73
N GLU A 41 10.56 6.88 -16.11
CA GLU A 41 10.34 8.22 -16.65
C GLU A 41 10.99 8.40 -18.02
N THR A 42 12.20 7.88 -18.20
CA THR A 42 12.92 7.92 -19.49
C THR A 42 12.20 7.09 -20.54
N LEU A 43 11.76 5.87 -20.20
CA LEU A 43 10.99 5.02 -21.11
C LEU A 43 9.70 5.71 -21.52
N VAL A 44 8.91 6.21 -20.57
CA VAL A 44 7.66 6.92 -20.83
C VAL A 44 7.89 8.18 -21.67
N LYS A 45 8.95 8.94 -21.39
CA LYS A 45 9.33 10.12 -22.18
C LYS A 45 9.60 9.78 -23.65
N ASN A 46 10.21 8.63 -23.91
CA ASN A 46 10.57 8.16 -25.25
C ASN A 46 9.46 7.33 -25.94
N MET A 47 8.34 7.04 -25.26
CA MET A 47 7.20 6.40 -25.91
C MET A 47 6.57 7.34 -26.96
N PRO A 48 6.00 6.78 -28.04
CA PRO A 48 5.17 7.55 -28.98
C PRO A 48 4.04 8.27 -28.25
N GLU A 49 3.69 9.48 -28.72
CA GLU A 49 2.52 10.19 -28.22
C GLU A 49 1.26 9.36 -28.43
N GLY A 50 0.36 9.38 -27.43
CA GLY A 50 -0.87 8.61 -27.44
C GLY A 50 -1.39 8.33 -26.04
N GLU A 51 -2.49 7.59 -25.96
CA GLU A 51 -3.18 7.31 -24.70
C GLU A 51 -2.31 6.51 -23.71
N ASN A 52 -1.46 5.61 -24.20
CA ASN A 52 -0.52 4.85 -23.38
C ASN A 52 0.46 5.78 -22.64
N LYS A 53 1.13 6.68 -23.38
CA LYS A 53 2.09 7.62 -22.81
C LYS A 53 1.41 8.56 -21.84
N LYS A 54 0.29 9.16 -22.24
CA LYS A 54 -0.50 10.06 -21.40
C LYS A 54 -0.95 9.38 -20.10
N GLY A 55 -1.46 8.16 -20.19
CA GLY A 55 -1.88 7.38 -19.03
C GLY A 55 -0.73 7.07 -18.08
N LEU A 56 0.41 6.64 -18.59
CA LEU A 56 1.59 6.36 -17.78
C LEU A 56 2.19 7.63 -17.16
N GLN A 57 2.20 8.76 -17.87
CA GLN A 57 2.61 10.05 -17.30
C GLN A 57 1.69 10.49 -16.16
N SER A 58 0.37 10.37 -16.34
CA SER A 58 -0.61 10.66 -15.28
C SER A 58 -0.41 9.74 -14.08
N TYR A 59 -0.28 8.43 -14.30
CA TYR A 59 0.02 7.44 -13.26
C TYR A 59 1.30 7.78 -12.48
N LEU A 60 2.40 8.10 -13.18
CA LEU A 60 3.67 8.46 -12.55
C LEU A 60 3.58 9.75 -11.74
N ARG A 61 2.81 10.73 -12.21
CA ARG A 61 2.55 11.97 -11.46
C ARG A 61 1.80 11.69 -10.15
N ILE A 62 0.82 10.78 -10.18
CA ILE A 62 0.00 10.42 -9.02
C ILE A 62 0.80 9.58 -8.02
N VAL A 63 1.49 8.53 -8.49
CA VAL A 63 2.29 7.64 -7.63
C VAL A 63 3.54 8.32 -7.14
N ARG A 64 4.04 9.35 -7.84
CA ARG A 64 5.21 10.14 -7.45
C ARG A 64 6.36 9.27 -6.92
N PRO A 65 7.00 8.44 -7.78
CA PRO A 65 8.01 7.47 -7.36
C PRO A 65 9.17 8.06 -6.54
N THR A 66 9.47 9.34 -6.72
CA THR A 66 10.47 10.08 -5.95
C THR A 66 10.16 10.18 -4.45
N SER A 67 8.91 10.01 -4.02
CA SER A 67 8.53 9.95 -2.60
C SER A 67 9.04 8.69 -1.88
N TYR A 68 9.58 7.71 -2.62
CA TYR A 68 10.07 6.43 -2.10
C TYR A 68 11.60 6.32 -2.10
N LEU A 69 12.33 7.39 -2.44
CA LEU A 69 13.81 7.36 -2.54
C LEU A 69 14.52 7.00 -1.23
N SER A 70 13.91 7.34 -0.10
CA SER A 70 14.43 7.03 1.24
C SER A 70 13.92 5.70 1.79
N ASP A 71 13.00 5.02 1.09
CA ASP A 71 12.38 3.79 1.55
C ASP A 71 13.33 2.62 1.30
N ARG A 72 13.68 1.91 2.39
CA ARG A 72 14.46 0.66 2.30
C ARG A 72 13.62 -0.50 1.79
N GLU A 73 12.30 -0.40 1.90
CA GLU A 73 11.33 -1.41 1.49
C GLU A 73 10.38 -0.79 0.48
N VAL A 74 10.16 -1.45 -0.66
CA VAL A 74 9.11 -0.99 -1.58
C VAL A 74 7.77 -1.29 -0.93
N ALA A 75 6.83 -0.34 -1.04
CA ALA A 75 5.42 -0.58 -0.76
C ALA A 75 5.03 -0.86 0.71
N GLY A 76 5.82 -0.36 1.67
CA GLY A 76 5.40 -0.28 3.07
C GLY A 76 4.39 0.85 3.35
N SER A 77 4.24 1.78 2.40
CA SER A 77 3.40 2.97 2.50
C SER A 77 2.85 3.39 1.13
N ASN A 78 1.78 4.19 1.12
CA ASN A 78 1.34 4.94 -0.04
C ASN A 78 1.82 6.41 -0.03
N ARG A 79 3.06 6.66 0.42
CA ARG A 79 3.70 7.99 0.50
C ARG A 79 3.62 8.82 -0.78
N GLY A 80 3.72 8.18 -1.94
CA GLY A 80 3.63 8.85 -3.22
C GLY A 80 2.27 9.46 -3.49
N LEU A 81 1.22 8.65 -3.32
CA LEU A 81 -0.17 9.08 -3.43
C LEU A 81 -0.54 10.08 -2.33
N GLN A 82 -0.03 9.88 -1.12
CA GLN A 82 -0.15 10.83 -0.01
C GLN A 82 0.43 12.20 -0.39
N ALA A 83 1.67 12.24 -0.88
CA ALA A 83 2.32 13.49 -1.30
C ALA A 83 1.60 14.16 -2.49
N PHE A 84 1.00 13.38 -3.38
CA PHE A 84 0.14 13.90 -4.44
C PHE A 84 -1.12 14.57 -3.88
N LEU A 85 -1.78 13.94 -2.90
CA LEU A 85 -2.96 14.49 -2.23
C LEU A 85 -2.61 15.72 -1.39
N ASP A 86 -1.51 15.71 -0.64
CA ASP A 86 -1.05 16.86 0.13
C ASP A 86 -0.84 18.07 -0.77
N GLU A 87 -0.15 17.88 -1.91
CA GLU A 87 0.05 18.94 -2.89
C GLU A 87 -1.27 19.39 -3.52
N LYS A 88 -2.17 18.45 -3.84
CA LYS A 88 -3.50 18.79 -4.37
C LYS A 88 -4.27 19.64 -3.37
N MET A 89 -4.30 19.25 -2.10
CA MET A 89 -5.09 19.89 -1.06
C MET A 89 -4.49 21.21 -0.54
N ALA A 90 -3.17 21.40 -0.64
CA ALA A 90 -2.50 22.64 -0.27
C ALA A 90 -2.72 23.79 -1.26
N ARG A 91 -3.24 23.51 -2.45
CA ARG A 91 -3.48 24.51 -3.49
C ARG A 91 -4.64 25.43 -3.11
N PRO A 92 -4.48 26.78 -3.18
CA PRO A 92 -5.55 27.72 -2.82
C PRO A 92 -6.87 27.52 -3.58
N GLN A 93 -6.80 27.05 -4.82
CA GLN A 93 -7.98 26.75 -5.66
C GLN A 93 -8.71 25.44 -5.31
N ASN A 94 -8.32 24.76 -4.22
CA ASN A 94 -9.01 23.57 -3.71
C ASN A 94 -9.54 23.84 -2.28
N ALA A 95 -9.76 25.10 -1.91
CA ALA A 95 -10.21 25.47 -0.58
C ALA A 95 -11.63 24.98 -0.29
N CYS A 96 -12.52 24.94 -1.28
CA CYS A 96 -13.87 24.40 -1.10
C CYS A 96 -13.85 22.88 -1.07
N LEU A 97 -12.95 22.23 -1.82
CA LEU A 97 -12.71 20.78 -1.68
C LEU A 97 -12.21 20.42 -0.27
N MET A 98 -11.31 21.21 0.31
CA MET A 98 -10.88 21.02 1.70
C MET A 98 -12.04 21.20 2.68
N SER A 99 -12.86 22.24 2.48
CA SER A 99 -14.04 22.48 3.32
C SER A 99 -15.04 21.31 3.25
N ALA A 100 -15.25 20.77 2.05
CA ALA A 100 -16.05 19.56 1.83
C ALA A 100 -15.45 18.34 2.52
N ALA A 101 -14.12 18.18 2.50
CA ALA A 101 -13.43 17.10 3.19
C ALA A 101 -13.64 17.14 4.70
N VAL A 102 -13.52 18.32 5.32
CA VAL A 102 -13.78 18.50 6.77
C VAL A 102 -15.20 18.04 7.12
N ASN A 103 -16.21 18.55 6.42
CA ASN A 103 -17.61 18.18 6.68
C ASN A 103 -17.88 16.69 6.41
N PHE A 104 -17.28 16.14 5.36
CA PHE A 104 -17.39 14.72 5.01
C PHE A 104 -16.83 13.84 6.11
N TYR A 105 -15.61 14.10 6.59
CA TYR A 105 -14.98 13.28 7.62
C TYR A 105 -15.60 13.45 9.01
N GLU A 106 -16.12 14.64 9.34
CA GLU A 106 -16.95 14.82 10.54
C GLU A 106 -18.23 13.97 10.50
N GLU A 107 -18.86 13.81 9.32
CA GLU A 107 -20.04 12.96 9.17
C GLU A 107 -19.67 11.46 9.15
N VAL A 108 -18.52 11.10 8.54
CA VAL A 108 -17.95 9.75 8.64
C VAL A 108 -17.73 9.36 10.11
N GLU A 109 -17.17 10.26 10.92
CA GLU A 109 -16.92 9.99 12.34
C GLU A 109 -18.21 9.70 13.13
N LYS A 110 -19.32 10.35 12.76
CA LYS A 110 -20.64 10.15 13.40
C LYS A 110 -21.31 8.85 12.98
N VAL A 111 -21.12 8.42 11.73
CA VAL A 111 -21.81 7.27 11.14
C VAL A 111 -21.01 5.97 11.31
N SER A 112 -19.69 6.04 11.16
CA SER A 112 -18.78 4.89 11.29
C SER A 112 -18.46 4.61 12.76
N ARG A 113 -18.62 3.36 13.18
CA ARG A 113 -18.19 2.91 14.50
C ARG A 113 -16.68 2.62 14.46
N SER A 114 -16.06 2.71 15.62
CA SER A 114 -14.72 2.16 15.85
C SER A 114 -14.85 0.72 16.33
N ARG A 115 -13.92 -0.14 15.92
CA ARG A 115 -13.92 -1.58 16.23
C ARG A 115 -12.72 -1.96 17.08
N ALA A 116 -12.79 -3.12 17.71
CA ALA A 116 -11.64 -3.72 18.38
C ALA A 116 -10.58 -4.27 17.42
N ALA A 117 -10.95 -4.53 16.16
CA ALA A 117 -10.08 -5.06 15.12
C ALA A 117 -10.50 -4.54 13.74
N ARG A 118 -9.55 -4.56 12.80
CA ARG A 118 -9.78 -4.12 11.41
C ARG A 118 -10.93 -4.94 10.81
N PRO A 119 -11.74 -4.35 9.89
CA PRO A 119 -12.72 -5.11 9.14
C PRO A 119 -12.12 -6.35 8.46
N ASN A 120 -12.75 -7.51 8.68
CA ASN A 120 -12.35 -8.77 8.09
C ASN A 120 -12.88 -8.92 6.66
N LEU A 121 -12.30 -9.86 5.90
CA LEU A 121 -12.61 -10.12 4.49
C LEU A 121 -14.08 -10.45 4.22
N ASP A 122 -14.77 -11.04 5.18
CA ASP A 122 -16.18 -11.43 5.14
C ASP A 122 -17.14 -10.36 5.65
N GLN A 123 -16.62 -9.25 6.18
CA GLN A 123 -17.44 -8.15 6.67
C GLN A 123 -17.71 -7.15 5.55
N THR A 124 -18.99 -7.00 5.23
CA THR A 124 -19.49 -6.12 4.16
C THR A 124 -20.50 -5.13 4.73
N ALA A 125 -20.50 -3.89 4.27
CA ALA A 125 -21.54 -2.91 4.59
C ALA A 125 -22.90 -3.40 4.05
N GLY A 126 -23.95 -3.32 4.88
CA GLY A 126 -25.30 -3.75 4.53
C GLY A 126 -25.61 -5.20 4.92
N GLU A 127 -24.63 -5.94 5.45
CA GLU A 127 -24.76 -7.35 5.78
C GLU A 127 -24.43 -7.64 7.24
N GLY A 128 -24.98 -8.75 7.78
CA GLY A 128 -24.67 -9.22 9.13
C GLY A 128 -24.78 -8.13 10.22
N GLU A 129 -23.71 -7.95 10.99
CA GLU A 129 -23.60 -6.93 12.05
C GLU A 129 -23.49 -5.49 11.50
N ASN A 130 -23.27 -5.34 10.19
CA ASN A 130 -23.05 -4.06 9.51
C ASN A 130 -24.29 -3.58 8.74
N ARG A 131 -25.47 -4.17 8.97
CA ARG A 131 -26.74 -3.77 8.32
C ARG A 131 -27.15 -2.32 8.59
N TYR A 132 -26.60 -1.70 9.64
CA TYR A 132 -26.84 -0.29 9.95
C TYR A 132 -26.15 0.67 8.95
N LEU A 133 -25.16 0.19 8.20
CA LEU A 133 -24.57 0.91 7.07
C LEU A 133 -25.12 0.31 5.79
N LYS A 134 -25.76 1.10 4.95
CA LYS A 134 -26.18 0.65 3.63
C LYS A 134 -24.95 0.38 2.74
N ALA A 135 -25.01 -0.60 1.85
CA ALA A 135 -23.99 -0.72 0.81
C ALA A 135 -23.91 0.57 -0.02
N GLY A 136 -22.70 1.09 -0.27
CA GLY A 136 -22.48 2.37 -0.93
C GLY A 136 -22.60 3.61 -0.03
N TRP A 137 -22.79 3.46 1.28
CA TRP A 137 -22.97 4.60 2.20
C TRP A 137 -21.86 5.64 2.10
N LEU A 138 -20.61 5.21 1.93
CA LEU A 138 -19.46 6.12 1.89
C LEU A 138 -19.45 6.92 0.59
N TRP A 139 -19.81 6.28 -0.51
CA TRP A 139 -19.97 6.93 -1.81
C TRP A 139 -21.13 7.94 -1.82
N GLU A 140 -22.29 7.55 -1.28
CA GLU A 140 -23.45 8.43 -1.16
C GLU A 140 -23.13 9.66 -0.30
N LEU A 141 -22.44 9.44 0.82
CA LEU A 141 -21.99 10.50 1.71
C LEU A 141 -20.98 11.44 1.04
N ALA A 142 -20.00 10.89 0.31
CA ALA A 142 -19.04 11.70 -0.41
C ALA A 142 -19.70 12.53 -1.52
N LEU A 143 -20.66 11.96 -2.27
CA LEU A 143 -21.43 12.70 -3.28
C LEU A 143 -22.25 13.84 -2.69
N LYS A 144 -22.84 13.65 -1.50
CA LYS A 144 -23.56 14.72 -0.79
C LYS A 144 -22.64 15.92 -0.53
N HIS A 145 -21.45 15.68 0.03
CA HIS A 145 -20.49 16.74 0.33
C HIS A 145 -19.76 17.28 -0.90
N ALA A 146 -19.71 16.50 -1.98
CA ALA A 146 -19.14 16.90 -3.26
C ALA A 146 -20.17 17.53 -4.23
N HIS A 147 -21.39 17.85 -3.79
CA HIS A 147 -22.44 18.42 -4.64
C HIS A 147 -22.70 17.60 -5.92
N GLN A 148 -22.73 16.27 -5.80
CA GLN A 148 -22.89 15.31 -6.90
C GLN A 148 -21.73 15.28 -7.93
N ASP A 149 -20.60 15.94 -7.66
CA ASP A 149 -19.39 15.80 -8.46
C ASP A 149 -18.67 14.49 -8.09
N ALA A 150 -18.72 13.52 -9.00
CA ALA A 150 -18.12 12.20 -8.81
C ALA A 150 -16.59 12.23 -8.64
N ASN A 151 -15.89 13.16 -9.30
CA ASN A 151 -14.44 13.26 -9.20
C ASN A 151 -14.03 13.84 -7.85
N ALA A 152 -14.74 14.88 -7.39
CA ALA A 152 -14.54 15.44 -6.06
C ALA A 152 -14.90 14.42 -4.98
N ALA A 153 -16.03 13.72 -5.09
CA ALA A 153 -16.43 12.66 -4.16
C ALA A 153 -15.37 11.56 -4.05
N MET A 154 -14.80 11.13 -5.17
CA MET A 154 -13.72 10.15 -5.16
C MET A 154 -12.45 10.70 -4.52
N THR A 155 -12.14 11.98 -4.72
CA THR A 155 -11.03 12.65 -4.04
C THR A 155 -11.27 12.67 -2.52
N LEU A 156 -12.47 13.03 -2.07
CA LEU A 156 -12.84 13.03 -0.65
C LEU A 156 -12.60 11.67 -0.01
N ILE A 157 -13.05 10.59 -0.64
CA ILE A 157 -12.82 9.21 -0.14
C ILE A 157 -11.35 8.85 -0.19
N GLY A 158 -10.69 9.16 -1.30
CA GLY A 158 -9.30 8.81 -1.54
C GLY A 158 -8.34 9.47 -0.56
N MET A 159 -8.62 10.68 -0.07
CA MET A 159 -7.78 11.44 0.86
C MET A 159 -7.33 10.64 2.10
N CYS A 160 -8.25 9.90 2.71
CA CYS A 160 -7.97 9.02 3.86
C CYS A 160 -8.23 7.54 3.54
N GLY A 161 -8.71 7.23 2.35
CA GLY A 161 -9.02 5.87 1.91
C GLY A 161 -7.84 5.11 1.34
N HIS A 162 -6.81 5.79 0.89
CA HIS A 162 -5.76 5.15 0.10
C HIS A 162 -4.78 4.30 0.92
N ASP A 163 -4.67 4.48 2.24
CA ASP A 163 -3.75 3.76 3.13
C ASP A 163 -4.43 3.56 4.49
N ASP A 164 -4.12 2.48 5.20
CA ASP A 164 -4.68 2.17 6.52
C ASP A 164 -3.63 2.17 7.65
N ARG A 165 -2.46 2.76 7.41
CA ARG A 165 -1.35 2.86 8.38
C ARG A 165 -0.65 4.20 8.37
N MET A 166 -0.44 4.76 7.18
CA MET A 166 0.25 6.03 7.00
C MET A 166 -0.65 6.96 6.22
N GLN A 167 -1.43 7.73 6.96
CA GLN A 167 -2.29 8.77 6.42
C GLN A 167 -1.73 10.15 6.71
N SER A 168 -2.07 11.11 5.86
CA SER A 168 -1.67 12.50 6.05
C SER A 168 -2.45 13.17 7.16
N ILE A 169 -1.81 14.19 7.72
CA ILE A 169 -2.47 15.26 8.45
C ILE A 169 -2.66 16.38 7.46
N TYR A 170 -3.91 16.75 7.17
CA TYR A 170 -4.20 17.82 6.23
C TYR A 170 -4.49 19.12 6.99
N PRO A 171 -3.52 20.06 7.06
CA PRO A 171 -3.74 21.34 7.72
C PRO A 171 -4.75 22.17 6.92
N TYR A 172 -5.69 22.80 7.60
CA TYR A 172 -6.68 23.69 7.02
C TYR A 172 -6.96 24.90 7.91
N ARG A 173 -7.63 25.90 7.33
CA ARG A 173 -8.07 27.11 8.03
C ARG A 173 -9.57 27.06 8.24
N ASP A 174 -9.99 26.76 9.45
CA ASP A 174 -11.40 26.70 9.81
C ASP A 174 -11.99 28.11 9.91
N LYS A 175 -12.91 28.41 8.99
CA LYS A 175 -13.67 29.66 8.92
C LYS A 175 -15.16 29.46 9.19
N SER A 176 -15.55 28.32 9.77
CA SER A 176 -16.94 28.04 10.10
C SER A 176 -17.50 29.08 11.07
N ALA A 177 -18.81 29.33 10.98
CA ALA A 177 -19.50 30.25 11.90
C ALA A 177 -19.28 29.85 13.35
N LYS A 178 -19.38 28.55 13.65
CA LYS A 178 -19.11 27.99 14.98
C LYS A 178 -17.71 28.36 15.51
N THR A 179 -16.66 28.09 14.73
CA THR A 179 -15.29 28.42 15.15
C THR A 179 -15.08 29.93 15.27
N ARG A 180 -15.68 30.71 14.38
CA ARG A 180 -15.64 32.17 14.45
C ARG A 180 -16.30 32.70 15.74
N ASP A 181 -17.44 32.14 16.14
CA ASP A 181 -18.16 32.50 17.36
C ASP A 181 -17.35 32.12 18.62
N GLU A 182 -16.78 30.91 18.65
CA GLU A 182 -15.88 30.45 19.72
C GLU A 182 -14.66 31.38 19.89
N LEU A 183 -14.04 31.79 18.77
CA LEU A 183 -12.91 32.72 18.78
C LEU A 183 -13.33 34.13 19.24
N MET A 184 -14.51 34.63 18.83
CA MET A 184 -15.02 35.93 19.27
C MET A 184 -15.33 35.93 20.76
N GLU A 185 -15.94 34.88 21.28
CA GLU A 185 -16.22 34.73 22.71
C GLU A 185 -14.91 34.69 23.51
N LYS A 186 -13.93 33.88 23.08
CA LYS A 186 -12.62 33.82 23.72
C LYS A 186 -11.91 35.16 23.71
N ARG A 187 -11.95 35.88 22.57
CA ARG A 187 -11.40 37.23 22.44
C ARG A 187 -12.05 38.21 23.40
N GLN A 188 -13.37 38.17 23.53
CA GLN A 188 -14.11 39.05 24.42
C GLN A 188 -13.75 38.80 25.89
N ARG A 189 -13.60 37.53 26.29
CA ARG A 189 -13.12 37.16 27.63
C ARG A 189 -11.73 37.72 27.92
N LEU A 190 -10.76 37.52 27.02
CA LEU A 190 -9.39 38.03 27.20
C LEU A 190 -9.34 39.56 27.24
N LYS A 191 -10.18 40.25 26.47
CA LYS A 191 -10.32 41.71 26.53
C LYS A 191 -10.89 42.20 27.86
N SER A 192 -11.82 41.45 28.46
CA SER A 192 -12.33 41.75 29.80
C SER A 192 -11.23 41.56 30.83
N GLU A 193 -10.55 40.41 30.83
CA GLU A 193 -9.45 40.11 31.75
C GLU A 193 -8.33 41.17 31.66
N GLN A 194 -7.94 41.55 30.45
CA GLN A 194 -6.93 42.60 30.24
C GLN A 194 -7.40 43.95 30.81
N ARG A 195 -8.69 44.29 30.64
CA ARG A 195 -9.26 45.53 31.16
C ARG A 195 -9.28 45.52 32.69
N ASP A 196 -9.74 44.43 33.29
CA ASP A 196 -9.81 44.28 34.75
C ASP A 196 -8.40 44.37 35.35
N LEU A 197 -7.44 43.71 34.70
CA LEU A 197 -6.03 43.74 35.08
C LEU A 197 -5.38 45.11 34.86
N LEU A 198 -5.84 45.95 33.93
CA LEU A 198 -5.35 47.32 33.77
C LEU A 198 -6.05 48.32 34.70
N ASN A 199 -7.30 48.05 35.09
CA ASN A 199 -8.11 48.91 35.95
C ASN A 199 -7.96 48.64 37.45
N ASP A 200 -7.32 47.54 37.85
CA ASP A 200 -6.99 47.31 39.26
C ASP A 200 -6.06 48.41 39.77
N VAL A 201 -6.53 49.25 40.69
CA VAL A 201 -5.82 50.45 41.19
C VAL A 201 -5.00 50.13 42.45
N SER A 202 -5.04 48.88 42.93
CA SER A 202 -4.21 48.48 44.07
C SER A 202 -2.73 48.59 43.70
N VAL A 203 -1.96 49.31 44.52
CA VAL A 203 -0.52 49.55 44.32
C VAL A 203 0.23 48.27 44.67
N PRO A 204 0.64 47.45 43.69
CA PRO A 204 1.30 46.20 43.98
C PRO A 204 2.75 46.51 44.36
N SER A 205 3.36 45.62 45.14
CA SER A 205 4.82 45.64 45.30
C SER A 205 5.52 45.56 43.93
N ASP A 206 6.75 46.07 43.78
CA ASP A 206 7.49 46.04 42.50
C ASP A 206 7.45 44.67 41.77
N PRO A 207 7.57 43.51 42.45
CA PRO A 207 7.44 42.20 41.82
C PRO A 207 6.04 41.88 41.27
N GLU A 208 4.99 42.32 41.95
CA GLU A 208 3.60 42.09 41.53
C GLU A 208 3.22 43.00 40.37
N ARG A 209 3.75 44.22 40.34
CA ARG A 209 3.60 45.14 39.20
C ARG A 209 4.23 44.56 37.94
N GLN A 210 5.44 44.01 38.05
CA GLN A 210 6.11 43.34 36.93
C GLN A 210 5.28 42.15 36.40
N ARG A 211 4.80 41.27 37.29
CA ARG A 211 3.95 40.12 36.90
C ARG A 211 2.67 40.57 36.19
N ARG A 212 2.07 41.66 36.65
CA ARG A 212 0.88 42.25 36.05
C ARG A 212 1.19 42.79 34.65
N ASP A 213 2.26 43.55 34.48
CA ASP A 213 2.65 44.10 33.18
C ASP A 213 2.98 42.97 32.18
N ASP A 214 3.68 41.93 32.64
CA ASP A 214 3.97 40.72 31.85
C ASP A 214 2.67 40.02 31.43
N ARG A 215 1.73 39.82 32.36
CA ARG A 215 0.42 39.23 32.05
C ARG A 215 -0.41 40.08 31.08
N ALA A 216 -0.40 41.40 31.23
CA ALA A 216 -1.09 42.31 30.32
C ALA A 216 -0.54 42.23 28.89
N LYS A 217 0.78 42.07 28.76
CA LYS A 217 1.48 41.86 27.50
C LYS A 217 1.10 40.51 26.88
N GLU A 218 1.13 39.42 27.64
CA GLU A 218 0.67 38.09 27.17
C GLU A 218 -0.78 38.11 26.65
N LEU A 219 -1.67 38.80 27.37
CA LEU A 219 -3.07 38.94 26.95
C LEU A 219 -3.19 39.74 25.64
N ARG A 220 -2.37 40.80 25.46
CA ARG A 220 -2.34 41.57 24.21
C ARG A 220 -1.89 40.71 23.03
N GLU A 221 -0.83 39.93 23.21
CA GLU A 221 -0.30 39.02 22.20
C GLU A 221 -1.34 37.94 21.84
N SER A 222 -2.00 37.35 22.85
CA SER A 222 -3.08 36.37 22.65
C SER A 222 -4.29 36.96 21.91
N ILE A 223 -4.68 38.20 22.21
CA ILE A 223 -5.77 38.89 21.50
C ILE A 223 -5.39 39.15 20.03
N ALA A 224 -4.14 39.56 19.76
CA ALA A 224 -3.64 39.78 18.41
C ALA A 224 -3.63 38.48 17.59
N GLU A 225 -3.23 37.36 18.20
CA GLU A 225 -3.31 36.03 17.57
C GLU A 225 -4.77 35.64 17.25
N LEU A 226 -5.71 35.88 18.16
CA LEU A 226 -7.14 35.64 17.91
C LEU A 226 -7.69 36.53 16.79
N ASP A 227 -7.28 37.80 16.73
CA ASP A 227 -7.63 38.69 15.63
C ASP A 227 -7.11 38.16 14.28
N GLN A 228 -5.88 37.62 14.25
CA GLN A 228 -5.34 36.96 13.07
C GLN A 228 -6.13 35.69 12.70
N HIS A 229 -6.54 34.87 13.67
CA HIS A 229 -7.37 33.68 13.43
C HIS A 229 -8.78 34.04 12.97
N LEU A 230 -9.38 35.12 13.47
CA LEU A 230 -10.68 35.61 12.99
C LEU A 230 -10.62 36.09 11.54
N GLN A 231 -9.49 36.66 11.09
CA GLN A 231 -9.29 37.10 9.72
C GLN A 231 -8.95 35.93 8.78
N ASN A 232 -8.04 35.05 9.20
CA ASN A 232 -7.44 34.04 8.33
C ASN A 232 -8.03 32.63 8.50
N GLY A 233 -8.84 32.41 9.54
CA GLY A 233 -9.31 31.11 9.99
C GLY A 233 -8.39 30.47 11.03
N GLN A 234 -8.97 29.69 11.95
CA GLN A 234 -8.20 28.94 12.95
C GLN A 234 -7.45 27.80 12.25
N PRO A 235 -6.13 27.66 12.45
CA PRO A 235 -5.40 26.50 11.95
C PRO A 235 -5.94 25.25 12.66
N ARG A 236 -6.34 24.25 11.88
CA ARG A 236 -6.80 22.95 12.35
C ARG A 236 -6.20 21.87 11.46
N ASP A 237 -6.19 20.67 12.00
CA ASP A 237 -5.72 19.49 11.31
C ASP A 237 -6.88 18.54 11.08
N LEU A 238 -7.14 18.20 9.81
CA LEU A 238 -8.09 17.16 9.48
C LEU A 238 -7.45 15.80 9.79
N MET A 239 -8.02 15.10 10.77
CA MET A 239 -7.63 13.75 11.14
C MET A 239 -8.40 12.74 10.31
N CYS A 240 -7.68 11.81 9.71
CA CYS A 240 -8.31 10.72 8.99
C CYS A 240 -8.89 9.64 9.91
N PRO A 241 -9.89 8.86 9.45
CA PRO A 241 -10.40 7.70 10.18
C PRO A 241 -9.29 6.68 10.46
N ASP A 242 -9.29 6.13 11.67
CA ASP A 242 -8.41 5.02 12.03
C ASP A 242 -8.74 3.74 11.23
N ASP A 243 -7.80 2.80 11.21
CA ASP A 243 -7.87 1.53 10.47
C ASP A 243 -8.87 0.53 11.05
N PHE A 244 -9.42 0.81 12.22
CA PHE A 244 -10.44 0.02 12.90
C PHE A 244 -11.86 0.52 12.61
N ARG A 245 -12.02 1.57 11.81
CA ARG A 245 -13.33 2.13 11.46
C ARG A 245 -14.03 1.36 10.35
N ASP A 246 -15.35 1.39 10.39
CA ASP A 246 -16.22 0.90 9.30
C ASP A 246 -16.02 1.61 7.96
N PHE A 247 -15.36 2.76 7.97
CA PHE A 247 -14.84 3.42 6.77
C PHE A 247 -14.12 2.44 5.82
N PHE A 248 -13.42 1.43 6.36
CA PHE A 248 -12.72 0.40 5.57
C PHE A 248 -13.51 -0.89 5.34
N LEU A 249 -14.82 -0.93 5.61
CA LEU A 249 -15.66 -2.08 5.26
C LEU A 249 -15.74 -2.28 3.75
N ALA A 250 -15.72 -3.56 3.33
CA ALA A 250 -16.05 -3.91 1.97
C ALA A 250 -17.49 -3.46 1.64
N GLY A 251 -17.76 -3.11 0.39
CA GLY A 251 -19.09 -2.63 -0.03
C GLY A 251 -19.39 -1.17 0.34
N SER A 252 -18.50 -0.44 1.02
CA SER A 252 -18.73 0.98 1.38
C SER A 252 -18.80 1.91 0.17
N LEU A 253 -18.05 1.61 -0.91
CA LEU A 253 -18.21 2.29 -2.21
C LEU A 253 -19.45 1.84 -2.97
N GLY A 254 -19.85 0.58 -2.79
CA GLY A 254 -20.98 -0.05 -3.47
C GLY A 254 -20.79 -1.56 -3.54
N VAL A 255 -21.88 -2.28 -3.81
CA VAL A 255 -21.86 -3.75 -3.96
C VAL A 255 -20.98 -4.22 -5.12
N ASP A 256 -20.76 -3.36 -6.12
CA ASP A 256 -19.92 -3.63 -7.30
C ASP A 256 -18.43 -3.26 -7.09
N ALA A 257 -18.07 -2.69 -5.93
CA ALA A 257 -16.72 -2.25 -5.59
C ALA A 257 -16.11 -3.14 -4.50
N ASP A 258 -16.22 -4.46 -4.67
CA ASP A 258 -15.65 -5.47 -3.79
C ASP A 258 -15.09 -6.63 -4.63
N ILE A 259 -14.25 -7.47 -4.03
CA ILE A 259 -13.73 -8.66 -4.69
C ILE A 259 -14.81 -9.77 -4.76
N PRO A 260 -14.75 -10.65 -5.77
CA PRO A 260 -15.72 -11.74 -5.90
C PRO A 260 -15.77 -12.66 -4.66
N VAL A 261 -16.97 -13.09 -4.27
CA VAL A 261 -17.17 -14.01 -3.12
C VAL A 261 -16.35 -15.29 -3.27
N ALA A 262 -16.30 -15.88 -4.47
CA ALA A 262 -15.48 -17.05 -4.74
C ALA A 262 -13.98 -16.83 -4.44
N LEU A 263 -13.47 -15.61 -4.69
CA LEU A 263 -12.10 -15.25 -4.35
C LEU A 263 -11.92 -15.07 -2.84
N LYS A 264 -12.90 -14.49 -2.13
CA LYS A 264 -12.88 -14.41 -0.65
C LYS A 264 -12.77 -15.80 -0.03
N GLU A 265 -13.56 -16.76 -0.49
CA GLU A 265 -13.52 -18.14 0.00
C GLU A 265 -12.20 -18.85 -0.35
N LYS A 266 -11.65 -18.60 -1.53
CA LYS A 266 -10.31 -19.09 -1.90
C LYS A 266 -9.22 -18.51 -1.00
N ILE A 267 -9.26 -17.21 -0.71
CA ILE A 267 -8.32 -16.56 0.23
C ILE A 267 -8.44 -17.18 1.62
N LYS A 268 -9.65 -17.35 2.16
CA LYS A 268 -9.87 -18.01 3.45
C LYS A 268 -9.31 -19.44 3.46
N THR A 269 -9.49 -20.18 2.38
CA THR A 269 -8.99 -21.57 2.28
C THR A 269 -7.45 -21.63 2.25
N VAL A 270 -6.81 -20.68 1.56
CA VAL A 270 -5.35 -20.69 1.35
C VAL A 270 -4.58 -20.00 2.48
N GLN A 271 -5.10 -18.88 2.99
CA GLN A 271 -4.44 -18.02 3.99
C GLN A 271 -5.09 -18.07 5.37
N GLY A 272 -6.33 -18.55 5.48
CA GLY A 272 -7.03 -18.62 6.75
C GLY A 272 -6.47 -19.74 7.63
N GLU A 273 -6.01 -19.37 8.81
CA GLU A 273 -6.05 -20.30 9.94
C GLU A 273 -7.49 -20.38 10.43
N ALA A 274 -7.92 -21.52 11.00
CA ALA A 274 -9.29 -21.70 11.50
C ALA A 274 -9.74 -20.59 12.48
N SER A 275 -8.79 -19.87 13.10
CA SER A 275 -9.01 -18.82 14.09
C SER A 275 -8.82 -17.39 13.57
N ARG A 276 -8.37 -17.17 12.32
CA ARG A 276 -8.02 -15.82 11.84
C ARG A 276 -8.46 -15.58 10.40
N VAL A 277 -9.52 -14.80 10.24
CA VAL A 277 -9.94 -14.26 8.93
C VAL A 277 -9.00 -13.11 8.54
N PRO A 278 -8.46 -13.08 7.30
CA PRO A 278 -7.68 -11.95 6.83
C PRO A 278 -8.48 -10.63 6.84
N PRO A 279 -7.83 -9.47 7.02
CA PRO A 279 -8.52 -8.18 6.88
C PRO A 279 -8.99 -7.95 5.44
N SER A 280 -10.05 -7.18 5.23
CA SER A 280 -10.61 -6.87 3.90
C SER A 280 -9.67 -6.07 3.00
N LYS A 281 -8.82 -5.22 3.61
CA LYS A 281 -7.88 -4.31 2.95
C LYS A 281 -8.55 -3.41 1.89
N SER A 282 -9.75 -2.91 2.18
CA SER A 282 -10.52 -2.05 1.25
C SER A 282 -9.79 -0.78 0.82
N TYR A 283 -8.73 -0.36 1.53
CA TYR A 283 -7.89 0.75 1.11
C TYR A 283 -7.26 0.56 -0.29
N HIS A 284 -7.00 -0.67 -0.73
CA HIS A 284 -6.56 -0.95 -2.10
C HIS A 284 -7.64 -0.61 -3.14
N VAL A 285 -8.92 -0.86 -2.81
CA VAL A 285 -10.05 -0.50 -3.66
C VAL A 285 -10.17 1.02 -3.77
N TYR A 286 -10.06 1.72 -2.64
CA TYR A 286 -10.19 3.18 -2.58
C TYR A 286 -9.03 3.88 -3.28
N GLY A 287 -7.80 3.43 -3.05
CA GLY A 287 -6.60 3.93 -3.73
C GLY A 287 -6.70 3.75 -5.25
N ALA A 288 -7.06 2.55 -5.73
CA ALA A 288 -7.22 2.30 -7.16
C ALA A 288 -8.34 3.14 -7.79
N ALA A 289 -9.46 3.30 -7.08
CA ALA A 289 -10.56 4.14 -7.53
C ALA A 289 -10.13 5.61 -7.66
N LEU A 290 -9.41 6.15 -6.67
CA LEU A 290 -8.83 7.50 -6.73
C LEU A 290 -7.87 7.65 -7.91
N MET A 291 -6.94 6.71 -8.09
CA MET A 291 -5.93 6.78 -9.14
C MET A 291 -6.56 6.76 -10.54
N VAL A 292 -7.51 5.86 -10.78
CA VAL A 292 -8.25 5.83 -12.05
C VAL A 292 -9.06 7.10 -12.26
N CYS A 293 -9.74 7.59 -11.21
CA CYS A 293 -10.50 8.82 -11.30
C CYS A 293 -9.62 10.01 -11.70
N GLN A 294 -8.43 10.13 -11.11
CA GLN A 294 -7.49 11.19 -11.43
C GLN A 294 -6.89 11.06 -12.84
N MET A 295 -6.62 9.83 -13.30
CA MET A 295 -6.21 9.60 -14.69
C MET A 295 -7.31 10.00 -15.68
N VAL A 296 -8.56 9.65 -15.38
CA VAL A 296 -9.73 10.03 -16.20
C VAL A 296 -9.93 11.54 -16.20
N GLU A 297 -9.75 12.18 -15.04
CA GLU A 297 -9.79 13.63 -14.89
C GLU A 297 -8.76 14.33 -15.80
N ASP A 298 -7.53 13.80 -15.85
CA ASP A 298 -6.46 14.25 -16.75
C ASP A 298 -6.76 13.93 -18.24
N GLY A 299 -7.86 13.23 -18.51
CA GLY A 299 -8.36 12.91 -19.83
C GLY A 299 -7.76 11.66 -20.45
N VAL A 300 -7.31 10.69 -19.64
CA VAL A 300 -7.05 9.32 -20.07
C VAL A 300 -8.41 8.63 -20.27
N ALA A 301 -8.57 7.85 -21.34
CA ALA A 301 -9.80 7.09 -21.54
C ALA A 301 -10.10 6.16 -20.34
N PRO A 302 -11.35 6.05 -19.86
CA PRO A 302 -11.68 5.28 -18.67
C PRO A 302 -11.24 3.80 -18.73
N ASP A 303 -11.46 3.10 -19.85
CA ASP A 303 -10.96 1.74 -20.06
C ASP A 303 -9.44 1.66 -19.94
N LYS A 304 -8.75 2.70 -20.43
CA LYS A 304 -7.30 2.70 -20.43
C LYS A 304 -6.72 2.95 -19.05
N ALA A 305 -7.31 3.88 -18.30
CA ALA A 305 -6.95 4.15 -16.92
C ALA A 305 -7.12 2.89 -16.05
N GLU A 306 -8.23 2.16 -16.22
CA GLU A 306 -8.46 0.87 -15.55
C GLU A 306 -7.38 -0.15 -15.88
N GLN A 307 -7.06 -0.34 -17.17
CA GLN A 307 -6.01 -1.27 -17.60
C GLN A 307 -4.65 -0.94 -17.00
N ILE A 308 -4.28 0.34 -16.98
CA ILE A 308 -3.01 0.80 -16.40
C ILE A 308 -2.97 0.46 -14.91
N GLU A 309 -4.03 0.79 -14.16
CA GLU A 309 -4.10 0.53 -12.72
C GLU A 309 -4.01 -0.96 -12.39
N VAL A 310 -4.73 -1.81 -13.12
CA VAL A 310 -4.70 -3.26 -12.90
C VAL A 310 -3.32 -3.85 -13.24
N LEU A 311 -2.68 -3.41 -14.32
CA LEU A 311 -1.32 -3.85 -14.66
C LEU A 311 -0.31 -3.36 -13.63
N ALA A 312 -0.45 -2.14 -13.14
CA ALA A 312 0.41 -1.58 -12.12
C ALA A 312 0.27 -2.34 -10.79
N SER A 313 -0.94 -2.75 -10.40
CA SER A 313 -1.17 -3.59 -9.21
C SER A 313 -0.46 -4.94 -9.29
N ARG A 314 -0.43 -5.55 -10.48
CA ARG A 314 0.29 -6.80 -10.75
C ARG A 314 1.79 -6.59 -10.64
N LEU A 315 2.33 -5.53 -11.26
CA LEU A 315 3.74 -5.16 -11.17
C LEU A 315 4.17 -4.89 -9.73
N TYR A 316 3.37 -4.11 -9.00
CA TYR A 316 3.54 -3.81 -7.58
C TYR A 316 3.69 -5.10 -6.77
N ARG A 317 2.76 -6.05 -6.93
CA ARG A 317 2.82 -7.32 -6.19
C ARG A 317 4.04 -8.14 -6.60
N GLY A 318 4.37 -8.14 -7.90
CA GLY A 318 5.57 -8.76 -8.45
C GLY A 318 6.84 -8.28 -7.78
N ILE A 319 7.03 -6.95 -7.68
CA ILE A 319 8.19 -6.35 -7.01
C ILE A 319 8.28 -6.80 -5.55
N ARG A 320 7.16 -6.78 -4.81
CA ARG A 320 7.14 -7.20 -3.40
C ARG A 320 7.52 -8.66 -3.21
N VAL A 321 6.92 -9.55 -4.00
CA VAL A 321 7.24 -10.98 -3.95
C VAL A 321 8.71 -11.21 -4.32
N CYS A 322 9.23 -10.47 -5.30
CA CYS A 322 10.65 -10.53 -5.68
C CYS A 322 11.60 -10.13 -4.57
N GLN A 323 11.32 -9.03 -3.87
CA GLN A 323 12.14 -8.61 -2.73
C GLN A 323 12.15 -9.67 -1.65
N VAL A 324 10.96 -10.16 -1.25
CA VAL A 324 10.83 -11.21 -0.24
C VAL A 324 11.56 -12.49 -0.68
N SER A 325 11.37 -12.92 -1.93
CA SER A 325 12.01 -14.11 -2.47
C SER A 325 13.53 -13.97 -2.53
N SER A 326 14.04 -12.85 -3.07
CA SER A 326 15.48 -12.57 -3.15
C SER A 326 16.12 -12.54 -1.76
N ASP A 327 15.50 -11.87 -0.80
CA ASP A 327 16.02 -11.79 0.57
C ASP A 327 16.06 -13.17 1.24
N LEU A 328 15.02 -13.98 1.05
CA LEU A 328 14.97 -15.35 1.57
C LEU A 328 16.01 -16.26 0.91
N LEU A 329 16.22 -16.15 -0.40
CA LEU A 329 17.25 -16.91 -1.12
C LEU A 329 18.66 -16.48 -0.69
N GLN A 330 18.90 -15.18 -0.53
CA GLN A 330 20.18 -14.66 -0.02
C GLN A 330 20.44 -15.13 1.41
N LYS A 331 19.42 -15.13 2.28
CA LYS A 331 19.50 -15.71 3.63
C LYS A 331 19.84 -17.20 3.57
N LYS A 332 19.15 -17.98 2.73
CA LYS A 332 19.40 -19.42 2.54
C LYS A 332 20.83 -19.68 2.09
N GLU A 333 21.30 -18.98 1.07
CA GLU A 333 22.67 -19.13 0.55
C GLU A 333 23.74 -18.70 1.56
N SER A 334 23.47 -17.63 2.32
CA SER A 334 24.40 -17.18 3.36
C SER A 334 24.55 -18.21 4.49
N LEU A 335 23.43 -18.80 4.92
CA LEU A 335 23.44 -19.90 5.89
C LEU A 335 24.18 -21.12 5.32
N ARG A 336 23.88 -21.51 4.08
CA ARG A 336 24.55 -22.63 3.39
C ARG A 336 26.07 -22.44 3.33
N LYS A 337 26.54 -21.25 2.94
CA LYS A 337 27.98 -20.90 2.92
C LYS A 337 28.62 -20.97 4.32
N ALA A 338 27.92 -20.47 5.34
CA ALA A 338 28.42 -20.50 6.71
C ALA A 338 28.54 -21.94 7.24
N TYR A 339 27.60 -22.81 6.90
CA TYR A 339 27.67 -24.23 7.23
C TYR A 339 28.83 -24.93 6.52
N LEU A 340 28.99 -24.71 5.21
CA LEU A 340 30.13 -25.24 4.44
C LEU A 340 31.48 -24.82 5.02
N ALA A 341 31.59 -23.58 5.50
CA ALA A 341 32.82 -23.05 6.08
C ALA A 341 33.21 -23.76 7.40
N ASP A 342 32.23 -24.27 8.15
CA ASP A 342 32.46 -25.00 9.40
C ASP A 342 32.71 -26.49 9.19
N GLN A 343 32.18 -27.08 8.10
CA GLN A 343 32.38 -28.48 7.70
C GLN A 343 33.80 -28.78 7.17
N LYS A 344 34.82 -27.97 7.53
CA LYS A 344 36.20 -28.00 6.99
C LYS A 344 36.70 -29.42 6.69
N GLY A 345 36.65 -29.80 5.41
CA GLY A 345 37.36 -30.97 4.88
C GLY A 345 36.52 -32.20 4.50
N PHE A 346 35.19 -32.21 4.64
CA PHE A 346 34.37 -33.34 4.18
C PHE A 346 33.25 -32.88 3.23
N LEU A 347 33.41 -33.28 1.95
CA LEU A 347 32.48 -33.20 0.81
C LEU A 347 32.22 -31.81 0.18
N PRO A 348 32.58 -31.60 -1.11
CA PRO A 348 32.41 -30.32 -1.83
C PRO A 348 30.97 -30.03 -2.29
N SER A 349 30.02 -30.92 -2.04
CA SER A 349 28.61 -30.71 -2.37
C SER A 349 27.76 -30.86 -1.12
N LEU A 350 27.25 -29.75 -0.59
CA LEU A 350 26.24 -29.83 0.44
C LEU A 350 24.97 -30.45 -0.15
N ASP A 351 24.52 -31.54 0.48
CA ASP A 351 23.19 -32.07 0.25
C ASP A 351 22.14 -31.13 0.87
N GLU A 352 21.03 -30.87 0.15
CA GLU A 352 19.90 -30.09 0.69
C GLU A 352 19.25 -30.78 1.91
N GLY A 353 19.38 -32.11 2.02
CA GLY A 353 18.97 -32.89 3.20
C GLY A 353 19.83 -32.58 4.44
N ASP A 354 21.15 -32.48 4.27
CA ASP A 354 22.09 -32.18 5.36
C ASP A 354 21.94 -30.73 5.87
N PHE A 355 21.64 -29.79 4.97
CA PHE A 355 21.33 -28.42 5.33
C PHE A 355 20.11 -28.33 6.25
N GLU A 356 18.98 -28.95 5.86
CA GLU A 356 17.75 -28.94 6.66
C GLU A 356 17.97 -29.59 8.03
N LYS A 357 18.62 -30.75 8.06
CA LYS A 357 18.91 -31.45 9.31
C LYS A 357 19.74 -30.57 10.23
N THR A 358 20.83 -29.98 9.72
CA THR A 358 21.68 -29.07 10.49
C THR A 358 20.92 -27.83 10.95
N PHE A 359 20.07 -27.25 10.10
CA PHE A 359 19.24 -26.11 10.48
C PHE A 359 18.32 -26.46 11.64
N ARG A 360 17.59 -27.58 11.57
CA ARG A 360 16.71 -28.06 12.65
C ARG A 360 17.47 -28.38 13.93
N GLU A 361 18.64 -29.01 13.83
CA GLU A 361 19.50 -29.30 14.97
C GLU A 361 20.05 -28.02 15.61
N SER A 362 20.37 -27.01 14.82
CA SER A 362 20.85 -25.71 15.31
C SER A 362 19.74 -24.95 16.01
N VAL A 363 18.52 -24.97 15.48
CA VAL A 363 17.34 -24.48 16.18
C VAL A 363 17.20 -25.18 17.52
N ARG A 364 17.25 -26.52 17.55
CA ARG A 364 17.19 -27.28 18.81
C ARG A 364 18.30 -26.86 19.78
N ARG A 365 19.54 -26.71 19.30
CA ARG A 365 20.70 -26.32 20.12
C ARG A 365 20.55 -24.91 20.69
N TYR A 366 20.23 -23.91 19.86
CA TYR A 366 20.17 -22.51 20.27
C TYR A 366 18.93 -22.16 21.08
N VAL A 367 17.81 -22.79 20.74
CA VAL A 367 16.51 -22.48 21.34
C VAL A 367 16.24 -23.33 22.58
N MET A 368 16.56 -24.63 22.57
CA MET A 368 16.27 -25.49 23.73
C MET A 368 17.32 -25.44 24.83
N LEU A 369 18.57 -25.11 24.49
CA LEU A 369 19.64 -25.00 25.51
C LEU A 369 19.77 -23.58 26.07
N GLU A 370 18.83 -22.68 25.75
CA GLU A 370 18.88 -21.25 26.10
C GLU A 370 20.25 -20.61 25.81
N LEU A 371 20.93 -21.10 24.77
CA LEU A 371 22.23 -20.59 24.38
C LEU A 371 22.01 -19.23 23.74
N ASP A 372 22.10 -18.20 24.58
CA ASP A 372 22.18 -16.82 24.14
C ASP A 372 23.32 -16.74 23.14
N CYS A 373 23.00 -16.35 21.91
CA CYS A 373 23.97 -16.08 20.85
C CYS A 373 25.10 -15.13 21.30
N GLN A 374 24.90 -14.34 22.36
CA GLN A 374 25.94 -13.48 22.97
C GLN A 374 26.85 -14.23 23.97
N ARG A 375 26.44 -15.38 24.48
CA ARG A 375 27.16 -16.19 25.48
C ARG A 375 27.97 -17.34 24.88
N LEU A 376 27.94 -17.52 23.56
CA LEU A 376 28.77 -18.51 22.89
C LEU A 376 30.25 -18.14 23.01
N LYS A 377 31.02 -18.95 23.73
CA LYS A 377 32.48 -18.86 23.72
C LYS A 377 32.97 -19.45 22.41
N ASN A 378 33.54 -18.61 21.54
CA ASN A 378 34.07 -18.95 20.21
C ASN A 378 33.01 -19.52 19.23
N PRO A 379 32.00 -18.71 18.82
CA PRO A 379 30.99 -19.17 17.89
C PRO A 379 31.61 -19.50 16.52
N SER A 380 31.17 -20.59 15.92
CA SER A 380 31.55 -20.98 14.55
C SER A 380 31.03 -19.97 13.50
N ALA A 381 31.40 -20.14 12.23
CA ALA A 381 30.87 -19.27 11.17
C ALA A 381 29.35 -19.42 11.01
N TRP A 382 28.87 -20.66 11.05
CA TRP A 382 27.45 -21.01 11.11
C TRP A 382 26.77 -20.41 12.32
N ASP A 383 27.32 -20.57 13.52
CA ASP A 383 26.73 -20.07 14.76
C ASP A 383 26.49 -18.56 14.69
N ARG A 384 27.50 -17.81 14.24
CA ARG A 384 27.36 -16.35 14.01
C ARG A 384 26.29 -16.04 12.98
N LYS A 385 26.31 -16.71 11.82
CA LYS A 385 25.40 -16.36 10.72
C LYS A 385 23.96 -16.77 10.99
N PHE A 386 23.77 -17.90 11.63
CA PHE A 386 22.48 -18.35 12.14
C PHE A 386 21.94 -17.32 13.14
N CYS A 387 22.74 -16.94 14.14
CA CYS A 387 22.35 -15.95 15.13
C CYS A 387 22.03 -14.56 14.53
N GLU A 388 22.77 -14.08 13.54
CA GLU A 388 22.45 -12.83 12.82
C GLU A 388 21.10 -12.93 12.09
N THR A 389 20.92 -13.99 11.31
CA THR A 389 19.69 -14.22 10.53
C THR A 389 18.50 -14.36 11.46
N TYR A 390 18.68 -15.06 12.58
CA TYR A 390 17.65 -15.33 13.58
C TYR A 390 17.32 -14.07 14.39
N LYS A 391 18.30 -13.30 14.89
CA LYS A 391 18.05 -12.06 15.66
C LYS A 391 17.31 -10.98 14.87
N SER A 392 17.52 -10.93 13.54
CA SER A 392 16.82 -9.97 12.67
C SER A 392 15.30 -10.13 12.65
N GLU A 393 14.78 -11.27 13.10
CA GLU A 393 13.34 -11.59 13.11
C GLU A 393 12.68 -11.41 14.50
N SER A 394 13.36 -10.71 15.44
CA SER A 394 12.82 -10.31 16.75
C SER A 394 12.30 -11.46 17.63
N PHE A 395 13.02 -12.59 17.68
CA PHE A 395 12.62 -13.72 18.53
C PHE A 395 12.73 -13.38 20.02
N GLN A 396 11.62 -13.54 20.74
CA GLN A 396 11.64 -13.62 22.19
C GLN A 396 12.09 -15.04 22.57
N TYR A 397 13.32 -15.17 23.07
CA TYR A 397 13.96 -16.45 23.41
C TYR A 397 13.36 -17.18 24.62
N ARG A 398 12.27 -16.66 25.21
CA ARG A 398 11.69 -17.19 26.47
C ARG A 398 10.76 -18.39 26.27
N ASP A 399 10.29 -18.65 25.05
CA ASP A 399 9.46 -19.82 24.73
C ASP A 399 10.15 -20.69 23.66
N PRO A 400 10.72 -21.85 24.05
CA PRO A 400 11.38 -22.76 23.12
C PRO A 400 10.48 -23.31 22.01
N GLU A 401 9.19 -23.51 22.28
CA GLU A 401 8.24 -24.00 21.28
C GLU A 401 7.87 -22.91 20.27
N TYR A 402 7.70 -21.67 20.73
CA TYR A 402 7.51 -20.53 19.83
C TYR A 402 8.70 -20.34 18.88
N ALA A 403 9.92 -20.41 19.40
CA ALA A 403 11.12 -20.27 18.60
C ALA A 403 11.30 -21.44 17.61
N LYS A 404 11.02 -22.70 18.01
CA LYS A 404 10.96 -23.82 17.05
C LYS A 404 9.96 -23.58 15.92
N ARG A 405 8.72 -23.17 16.24
CA ARG A 405 7.67 -22.86 15.24
C ARG A 405 8.14 -21.79 14.27
N LYS A 406 8.77 -20.74 14.77
CA LYS A 406 9.28 -19.65 13.94
C LYS A 406 10.44 -20.06 13.05
N ALA A 407 11.36 -20.88 13.54
CA ALA A 407 12.46 -21.36 12.72
C ALA A 407 11.97 -22.30 11.61
N ALA A 408 11.04 -23.20 11.93
CA ALA A 408 10.36 -24.03 10.94
C ALA A 408 9.65 -23.18 9.89
N HIS A 409 8.98 -22.10 10.32
CA HIS A 409 8.35 -21.13 9.43
C HIS A 409 9.37 -20.39 8.53
N LEU A 410 10.53 -19.99 9.06
CA LEU A 410 11.60 -19.37 8.26
C LEU A 410 12.15 -20.35 7.21
N LEU A 411 12.41 -21.61 7.57
CA LEU A 411 12.85 -22.64 6.64
C LEU A 411 11.82 -22.85 5.53
N MET A 412 10.55 -23.02 5.88
CA MET A 412 9.44 -23.13 4.93
C MET A 412 9.37 -21.92 3.99
N ARG A 413 9.59 -20.69 4.47
CA ARG A 413 9.64 -19.48 3.62
C ARG A 413 10.82 -19.50 2.65
N MET A 414 12.01 -19.92 3.09
CA MET A 414 13.18 -20.07 2.20
C MET A 414 12.97 -21.14 1.12
N ASP A 415 12.31 -22.24 1.48
CA ASP A 415 11.92 -23.29 0.55
C ASP A 415 10.84 -22.81 -0.43
N THR A 416 9.87 -22.05 0.05
CA THR A 416 8.86 -21.38 -0.80
C THR A 416 9.52 -20.47 -1.83
N ALA A 417 10.50 -19.65 -1.42
CA ALA A 417 11.27 -18.81 -2.32
C ALA A 417 12.07 -19.63 -3.34
N THR A 418 12.58 -20.79 -2.94
CA THR A 418 13.25 -21.74 -3.85
C THR A 418 12.28 -22.25 -4.91
N LEU A 419 11.10 -22.72 -4.51
CA LEU A 419 10.06 -23.18 -5.46
C LEU A 419 9.63 -22.04 -6.38
N TYR A 420 9.36 -20.86 -5.83
CA TYR A 420 8.95 -19.69 -6.61
C TYR A 420 9.97 -19.35 -7.71
N ASN A 421 11.26 -19.27 -7.35
CA ASN A 421 12.34 -18.99 -8.30
C ASN A 421 12.53 -20.08 -9.37
N GLN A 422 12.16 -21.33 -9.06
CA GLN A 422 12.24 -22.44 -10.02
C GLN A 422 11.00 -22.51 -10.93
N TRP A 423 9.84 -22.10 -10.43
CA TRP A 423 8.56 -22.40 -11.06
C TRP A 423 7.95 -21.22 -11.80
N TYR A 424 8.33 -19.99 -11.49
CA TYR A 424 7.70 -18.79 -12.03
C TYR A 424 8.65 -18.03 -12.95
N ALA A 425 8.06 -17.32 -13.92
CA ALA A 425 8.80 -16.37 -14.74
C ALA A 425 9.10 -15.08 -13.96
N GLY A 426 10.26 -14.48 -14.24
CA GLY A 426 10.70 -13.22 -13.63
C GLY A 426 11.74 -13.42 -12.52
N GLY A 427 12.12 -12.34 -11.83
CA GLY A 427 13.14 -12.35 -10.77
C GLY A 427 14.59 -12.44 -11.25
N GLY A 428 14.81 -12.61 -12.55
CA GLY A 428 16.12 -12.60 -13.18
C GLY A 428 16.49 -11.23 -13.76
N GLU A 429 17.45 -11.24 -14.68
CA GLU A 429 17.96 -10.06 -15.38
C GLU A 429 17.88 -10.30 -16.89
N VAL A 430 17.37 -9.32 -17.64
CA VAL A 430 17.34 -9.33 -19.10
C VAL A 430 18.08 -8.09 -19.59
N ALA A 431 19.20 -8.31 -20.30
CA ALA A 431 20.03 -7.24 -20.84
C ALA A 431 20.46 -6.17 -19.80
N GLY A 432 20.89 -6.59 -18.60
CA GLY A 432 21.27 -5.64 -17.55
C GLY A 432 20.12 -5.17 -16.65
N ILE A 433 18.87 -5.48 -17.01
CA ILE A 433 17.68 -4.95 -16.32
C ILE A 433 17.05 -6.07 -15.49
N LYS A 434 16.96 -5.86 -14.17
CA LYS A 434 16.25 -6.76 -13.26
C LYS A 434 14.77 -6.78 -13.62
N VAL A 435 14.26 -7.96 -13.99
CA VAL A 435 12.86 -8.16 -14.33
C VAL A 435 12.11 -8.52 -13.04
N PRO A 436 11.03 -7.79 -12.69
CA PRO A 436 10.22 -8.14 -11.54
C PRO A 436 9.65 -9.56 -11.65
N CYS A 437 9.38 -10.14 -10.49
CA CYS A 437 8.76 -11.45 -10.40
C CYS A 437 7.32 -11.38 -10.91
N SER A 438 6.79 -12.50 -11.39
CA SER A 438 5.43 -12.56 -11.95
C SER A 438 4.60 -13.70 -11.36
N ASP A 439 3.30 -13.63 -11.54
CA ASP A 439 2.34 -14.72 -11.27
C ASP A 439 2.28 -15.76 -12.40
N ILE A 440 3.20 -15.72 -13.37
CA ILE A 440 3.25 -16.69 -14.48
C ILE A 440 4.02 -17.92 -14.05
N ARG A 441 3.29 -18.96 -13.66
CA ARG A 441 3.86 -20.27 -13.32
C ARG A 441 4.16 -21.08 -14.59
N LEU A 442 5.43 -21.41 -14.80
CA LEU A 442 5.95 -22.20 -15.91
C LEU A 442 5.98 -23.71 -15.62
N THR A 443 6.16 -24.08 -14.35
CA THR A 443 6.22 -25.48 -13.90
C THR A 443 5.68 -25.62 -12.48
N GLY A 444 5.55 -26.85 -11.98
CA GLY A 444 4.96 -27.15 -10.68
C GLY A 444 3.55 -27.74 -10.82
N PRO A 445 2.91 -28.07 -9.69
CA PRO A 445 1.61 -28.71 -9.69
C PRO A 445 0.50 -27.72 -10.06
N SER A 446 -0.58 -28.24 -10.65
CA SER A 446 -1.74 -27.40 -11.00
C SER A 446 -2.43 -26.83 -9.76
N ASP A 447 -2.60 -27.64 -8.72
CA ASP A 447 -3.13 -27.27 -7.40
C ASP A 447 -2.01 -27.28 -6.34
N LEU A 448 -1.59 -26.09 -5.90
CA LEU A 448 -0.55 -25.93 -4.87
C LEU A 448 -1.02 -26.37 -3.48
N MET A 449 -2.33 -26.46 -3.26
CA MET A 449 -2.89 -26.96 -2.00
C MET A 449 -2.86 -28.50 -1.94
N LYS A 450 -2.69 -29.17 -3.08
CA LYS A 450 -2.60 -30.63 -3.25
C LYS A 450 -1.46 -31.02 -4.22
N PRO A 451 -0.20 -30.66 -3.92
CA PRO A 451 0.93 -30.75 -4.84
C PRO A 451 1.45 -32.19 -5.06
N ASP A 452 0.76 -33.19 -4.56
CA ASP A 452 1.10 -34.62 -4.57
C ASP A 452 -0.04 -35.49 -5.15
N ALA A 453 -1.06 -34.85 -5.73
CA ALA A 453 -2.23 -35.52 -6.30
C ALA A 453 -1.90 -36.38 -7.54
N SER A 454 -0.83 -36.08 -8.28
CA SER A 454 -0.41 -36.85 -9.45
C SER A 454 1.08 -37.21 -9.46
N TRP A 455 1.48 -38.17 -10.30
CA TRP A 455 2.89 -38.49 -10.52
C TRP A 455 3.69 -37.31 -11.09
N LEU A 456 3.10 -36.55 -12.02
CA LEU A 456 3.74 -35.37 -12.60
C LEU A 456 4.07 -34.33 -11.53
N ASP A 457 3.16 -34.13 -10.58
CA ASP A 457 3.36 -33.19 -9.48
C ASP A 457 4.53 -33.64 -8.59
N ARG A 458 4.59 -34.95 -8.26
CA ARG A 458 5.71 -35.54 -7.51
C ARG A 458 7.04 -35.44 -8.24
N ALA A 459 7.05 -35.52 -9.57
CA ALA A 459 8.25 -35.38 -10.40
C ALA A 459 8.82 -33.94 -10.39
N LYS A 460 8.03 -32.94 -9.97
CA LYS A 460 8.48 -31.55 -9.80
C LYS A 460 9.04 -31.23 -8.42
N LYS A 461 9.02 -32.19 -7.49
CA LYS A 461 9.60 -32.05 -6.16
C LYS A 461 11.13 -31.89 -6.27
N PRO A 462 11.74 -30.90 -5.60
CA PRO A 462 13.20 -30.80 -5.54
C PRO A 462 13.83 -32.08 -5.00
N VAL A 463 14.97 -32.46 -5.57
CA VAL A 463 15.68 -33.69 -5.21
C VAL A 463 15.96 -33.71 -3.70
N ARG A 464 15.66 -34.85 -3.06
CA ARG A 464 15.87 -35.12 -1.61
C ARG A 464 15.03 -34.30 -0.65
N TRP A 465 14.07 -33.49 -1.11
CA TRP A 465 13.04 -32.97 -0.22
C TRP A 465 12.10 -34.09 0.23
N SER A 466 11.77 -34.11 1.52
CA SER A 466 10.67 -34.93 2.03
C SER A 466 9.35 -34.46 1.42
N ASP A 467 8.37 -35.37 1.33
CA ASP A 467 7.03 -35.01 0.83
C ASP A 467 6.41 -33.92 1.71
N GLU A 468 6.56 -34.01 3.03
CA GLU A 468 6.07 -33.01 3.98
C GLU A 468 6.66 -31.61 3.73
N ARG A 469 8.00 -31.51 3.57
CA ARG A 469 8.68 -30.23 3.30
C ARG A 469 8.19 -29.62 1.98
N TYR A 470 8.08 -30.45 0.95
CA TYR A 470 7.57 -30.05 -0.36
C TYR A 470 6.13 -29.56 -0.30
N VAL A 471 5.23 -30.33 0.33
CA VAL A 471 3.82 -29.98 0.49
C VAL A 471 3.67 -28.68 1.27
N ASN A 472 4.42 -28.49 2.36
CA ASN A 472 4.36 -27.28 3.16
C ASN A 472 4.86 -26.05 2.40
N ALA A 473 5.97 -26.16 1.66
CA ALA A 473 6.48 -25.07 0.84
C ALA A 473 5.53 -24.73 -0.33
N ALA A 474 4.93 -25.72 -0.99
CA ALA A 474 3.96 -25.50 -2.06
C ALA A 474 2.65 -24.88 -1.55
N LYS A 475 2.13 -25.33 -0.39
CA LYS A 475 0.97 -24.70 0.26
C LYS A 475 1.26 -23.25 0.65
N HIS A 476 2.46 -22.97 1.18
CA HIS A 476 2.84 -21.59 1.49
C HIS A 476 3.03 -20.76 0.22
N LEU A 477 3.56 -21.33 -0.86
CA LEU A 477 3.61 -20.70 -2.18
C LEU A 477 2.22 -20.33 -2.72
N ALA A 478 1.20 -21.14 -2.46
CA ALA A 478 -0.19 -20.81 -2.80
C ALA A 478 -0.64 -19.47 -2.18
N THR A 479 -0.10 -19.12 -1.00
CA THR A 479 -0.40 -17.84 -0.35
C THR A 479 0.16 -16.64 -1.13
N TRP A 480 1.24 -16.82 -1.91
CA TRP A 480 1.79 -15.78 -2.77
C TRP A 480 0.97 -15.62 -4.05
N ASP A 481 0.55 -16.73 -4.65
CA ASP A 481 -0.33 -16.73 -5.83
C ASP A 481 -1.67 -16.04 -5.54
N ILE A 482 -2.30 -16.42 -4.43
CA ILE A 482 -3.57 -15.81 -4.04
C ILE A 482 -3.42 -14.34 -3.70
N ASP A 483 -2.25 -13.89 -3.22
CA ASP A 483 -1.95 -12.48 -2.98
C ASP A 483 -1.91 -11.66 -4.28
N PHE A 484 -1.44 -12.24 -5.39
CA PHE A 484 -1.54 -11.63 -6.73
C PHE A 484 -2.99 -11.52 -7.19
N GLU A 485 -3.76 -12.61 -7.09
CA GLU A 485 -5.18 -12.60 -7.46
C GLU A 485 -5.97 -11.59 -6.62
N TRP A 486 -5.74 -11.58 -5.30
CA TRP A 486 -6.39 -10.68 -4.36
C TRP A 486 -6.07 -9.22 -4.67
N THR A 487 -4.78 -8.88 -4.82
CA THR A 487 -4.35 -7.50 -5.12
C THR A 487 -4.96 -7.01 -6.44
N LYS A 488 -4.87 -7.82 -7.51
CA LYS A 488 -5.46 -7.47 -8.81
C LYS A 488 -6.96 -7.28 -8.73
N ALA A 489 -7.67 -8.13 -7.99
CA ALA A 489 -9.12 -8.04 -7.84
C ALA A 489 -9.55 -6.77 -7.08
N GLN A 490 -8.83 -6.41 -6.02
CA GLN A 490 -9.11 -5.17 -5.27
C GLN A 490 -8.90 -3.93 -6.13
N HIS A 491 -7.76 -3.86 -6.83
CA HIS A 491 -7.46 -2.73 -7.71
C HIS A 491 -8.44 -2.68 -8.88
N ARG A 492 -8.81 -3.82 -9.47
CA ARG A 492 -9.84 -3.89 -10.50
C ARG A 492 -11.20 -3.41 -10.01
N ALA A 493 -11.65 -3.85 -8.83
CA ALA A 493 -12.93 -3.42 -8.27
C ALA A 493 -13.00 -1.89 -8.10
N GLY A 494 -11.94 -1.28 -7.57
CA GLY A 494 -11.84 0.17 -7.44
C GLY A 494 -11.78 0.88 -8.79
N ALA A 495 -10.96 0.37 -9.70
CA ALA A 495 -10.77 0.89 -11.04
C ALA A 495 -12.08 0.87 -11.86
N GLU A 496 -12.80 -0.25 -11.87
CA GLU A 496 -14.09 -0.38 -12.55
C GLU A 496 -15.15 0.56 -11.95
N PHE A 497 -15.16 0.71 -10.63
CA PHE A 497 -16.07 1.63 -9.95
C PHE A 497 -15.85 3.07 -10.42
N ALA A 498 -14.59 3.53 -10.41
CA ALA A 498 -14.21 4.88 -10.81
C ALA A 498 -14.42 5.10 -12.32
N LYS A 499 -14.04 4.15 -13.17
CA LYS A 499 -14.24 4.19 -14.63
C LYS A 499 -15.69 4.52 -15.01
N LYS A 500 -16.67 3.93 -14.31
CA LYS A 500 -18.11 4.15 -14.58
C LYS A 500 -18.57 5.55 -14.18
N ARG A 501 -17.95 6.18 -13.18
CA ARG A 501 -18.48 7.37 -12.48
C ARG A 501 -17.68 8.65 -12.75
N CYS A 502 -16.36 8.56 -12.82
CA CYS A 502 -15.48 9.70 -13.04
C CYS A 502 -15.50 10.16 -14.50
N ARG A 503 -15.26 11.45 -14.72
CA ARG A 503 -15.31 12.07 -16.04
C ARG A 503 -14.12 13.00 -16.24
N LYS A 504 -13.75 13.18 -17.51
CA LYS A 504 -12.74 14.16 -17.90
C LYS A 504 -13.20 15.56 -17.48
N ARG A 505 -12.32 16.34 -16.85
CA ARG A 505 -12.59 17.74 -16.53
C ARG A 505 -12.23 18.63 -17.71
N ALA A 506 -12.99 19.72 -17.89
CA ALA A 506 -12.76 20.71 -18.94
C ALA A 506 -11.51 21.59 -18.66
N GLY A 507 -10.88 21.46 -17.49
CA GLY A 507 -9.66 22.17 -17.11
C GLY A 507 -9.45 22.23 -15.59
N PRO A 508 -8.29 22.72 -15.15
CA PRO A 508 -7.88 22.78 -13.74
C PRO A 508 -8.71 23.74 -12.86
N GLU A 509 -9.50 24.65 -13.44
CA GLU A 509 -10.37 25.58 -12.68
C GLU A 509 -11.75 24.99 -12.30
N SER A 510 -12.04 23.74 -12.67
CA SER A 510 -13.42 23.20 -12.56
C SER A 510 -13.76 22.54 -11.21
N ASP A 511 -12.78 22.23 -10.36
CA ASP A 511 -13.00 21.62 -9.03
C ASP A 511 -13.73 22.58 -8.08
N ASP A 512 -13.16 23.76 -7.82
CA ASP A 512 -13.66 24.65 -6.76
C ASP A 512 -14.96 25.37 -7.17
N ARG A 513 -15.10 25.81 -8.43
CA ARG A 513 -16.24 26.67 -8.80
C ARG A 513 -17.60 26.01 -8.58
N ARG A 514 -17.68 24.67 -8.61
CA ARG A 514 -18.93 23.95 -8.31
C ARG A 514 -19.11 23.74 -6.80
N LEU A 515 -18.05 23.34 -6.10
CA LEU A 515 -18.09 23.11 -4.66
C LEU A 515 -18.24 24.41 -3.84
N CYS A 516 -17.76 25.53 -4.36
CA CYS A 516 -17.86 26.84 -3.72
C CYS A 516 -19.22 27.52 -3.95
N ARG A 517 -20.06 27.03 -4.87
CA ARG A 517 -21.39 27.60 -5.08
C ARG A 517 -22.33 27.01 -4.05
N ALA A 518 -23.06 27.88 -3.34
CA ALA A 518 -24.11 27.44 -2.44
C ALA A 518 -25.10 26.53 -3.22
N PRO A 519 -25.60 25.43 -2.62
CA PRO A 519 -26.52 24.50 -3.28
C PRO A 519 -27.76 25.20 -3.88
N ASP A 520 -28.14 26.36 -3.34
CA ASP A 520 -29.38 27.06 -3.65
C ASP A 520 -29.29 28.04 -4.83
N GLU A 521 -28.10 28.30 -5.40
CA GLU A 521 -27.93 29.36 -6.40
C GLU A 521 -27.96 28.92 -7.88
N GLY A 522 -28.27 27.66 -8.21
CA GLY A 522 -28.50 27.33 -9.63
C GLY A 522 -28.37 25.89 -10.11
N ALA A 523 -28.65 24.89 -9.28
CA ALA A 523 -28.78 23.52 -9.79
C ALA A 523 -30.17 23.31 -10.40
N GLY A 524 -30.38 23.82 -11.62
CA GLY A 524 -31.27 23.13 -12.55
C GLY A 524 -30.74 21.71 -12.69
N LEU A 525 -31.47 20.74 -12.13
CA LEU A 525 -31.13 19.32 -12.15
C LEU A 525 -30.60 18.93 -13.55
N PRO A 526 -29.37 18.41 -13.68
CA PRO A 526 -28.97 17.80 -14.93
C PRO A 526 -29.94 16.65 -15.21
N SER A 527 -30.60 16.72 -16.36
CA SER A 527 -31.48 15.69 -16.91
C SER A 527 -30.89 14.31 -16.64
N ALA A 528 -31.69 13.46 -16.00
CA ALA A 528 -31.35 12.12 -15.55
C ALA A 528 -30.48 11.36 -16.57
N ALA A 529 -29.48 10.65 -16.04
CA ALA A 529 -28.73 9.63 -16.77
C ALA A 529 -29.71 8.71 -17.53
N PRO A 530 -29.34 8.22 -18.74
CA PRO A 530 -30.21 7.36 -19.53
C PRO A 530 -30.64 6.16 -18.69
N LYS A 531 -31.96 6.01 -18.51
CA LYS A 531 -32.56 4.84 -17.86
C LYS A 531 -32.01 3.60 -18.54
N ALA A 532 -31.42 2.70 -17.74
CA ALA A 532 -31.11 1.36 -18.20
C ALA A 532 -32.40 0.74 -18.78
N PRO A 533 -32.31 0.03 -19.92
CA PRO A 533 -33.48 -0.63 -20.51
C PRO A 533 -34.08 -1.61 -19.49
N PRO A 534 -35.41 -1.73 -19.42
CA PRO A 534 -36.05 -2.67 -18.52
C PRO A 534 -35.56 -4.07 -18.83
N SER A 535 -35.11 -4.78 -17.79
CA SER A 535 -34.83 -6.21 -17.86
C SER A 535 -36.12 -6.93 -18.22
N GLU A 536 -36.22 -7.41 -19.46
CA GLU A 536 -37.26 -8.34 -19.84
C GLU A 536 -37.12 -9.61 -18.99
N GLY A 537 -38.19 -9.94 -18.28
CA GLY A 537 -38.27 -11.12 -17.46
C GLY A 537 -38.15 -12.36 -18.34
N ILE A 538 -37.14 -13.18 -18.06
CA ILE A 538 -37.10 -14.56 -18.48
C ILE A 538 -38.11 -15.32 -17.61
N ARG A 539 -39.17 -15.82 -18.25
CA ARG A 539 -39.97 -16.94 -17.74
C ARG A 539 -39.27 -18.25 -18.05
#